data_AF-A0A7S1EAQ0-F1
#
_entry.id   AF-A0A7S1EAQ0-F1
#
_cell.length_a   1.000
_cell.length_b   1.000
_cell.length_c   1.000
_cell.angle_alpha   90.00
_cell.angle_beta   90.00
_cell.angle_gamma   90.00
#
_symmetry.space_group_name_H-M   'P 1'
#
loop_
_entity.id
_entity.type
_entity.pdbx_description
1 polymer ?
#
loop_
_entity_poly.entity_id
_entity_poly.type
_entity_poly.pdbx_seq_one_letter_code
_entity_poly.pdbx_strand_id
1 'polypeptide(L)'
;GVLIERCRVLEVSGCASVCVNVCKGPTQEFFTNIVGLPLTMDPDFENTSCSMYFGATPPEMQSDAASKVGCLETCPIKKDVGQEELDGVVGVDEKGEERCKKLLSA
;
A
#
# COMPACT_ATOMS: atom_id res chain seq x y z
N GLY A 1 -7.22 17.54 -8.07
CA GLY A 1 -7.03 16.09 -8.29
C GLY A 1 -8.29 15.51 -8.90
N VAL A 2 -8.23 14.25 -9.32
CA VAL A 2 -9.39 13.44 -9.72
C VAL A 2 -9.80 12.60 -8.51
N LEU A 3 -11.07 12.67 -8.11
CA LEU A 3 -11.61 11.84 -7.03
C LEU A 3 -12.30 10.63 -7.64
N ILE A 4 -11.90 9.44 -7.20
CA ILE A 4 -12.60 8.19 -7.46
C ILE A 4 -13.48 7.93 -6.24
N GLU A 5 -14.78 8.19 -6.37
CA GLU A 5 -15.74 8.04 -5.26
C GLU A 5 -15.86 6.58 -4.78
N ARG A 6 -15.66 5.62 -5.69
CA ARG A 6 -15.74 4.18 -5.43
C ARG A 6 -14.53 3.46 -6.01
N CYS A 7 -13.48 3.29 -5.20
CA CYS A 7 -12.24 2.66 -5.63
C CYS A 7 -12.42 1.14 -5.70
N ARG A 8 -12.53 0.60 -6.92
CA ARG A 8 -12.74 -0.83 -7.16
C ARG A 8 -11.71 -1.72 -6.47
N VAL A 9 -10.45 -1.29 -6.40
CA VAL A 9 -9.39 -2.09 -5.76
C VAL A 9 -9.65 -2.20 -4.26
N LEU A 10 -9.98 -1.10 -3.60
CA LEU A 10 -10.30 -1.09 -2.16
C LEU A 10 -11.61 -1.82 -1.87
N GLU A 11 -12.67 -1.54 -2.63
CA GLU A 11 -13.99 -2.15 -2.42
C GLU A 11 -13.96 -3.67 -2.59
N VAL A 12 -13.25 -4.19 -3.61
CA VAL A 12 -13.25 -5.63 -3.90
C VAL A 12 -12.26 -6.38 -3.01
N SER A 13 -11.08 -5.80 -2.74
CA SER A 13 -10.06 -6.49 -1.94
C SER A 13 -10.31 -6.38 -0.43
N GLY A 14 -10.91 -5.27 0.03
CA GLY A 14 -11.02 -4.96 1.45
C GLY A 14 -9.67 -4.90 2.17
N CYS A 15 -8.55 -4.72 1.46
CA CYS A 15 -7.22 -4.89 2.03
C CYS A 15 -6.29 -3.71 1.67
N ALA A 16 -5.72 -3.07 2.70
CA ALA A 16 -4.78 -1.96 2.54
C ALA A 16 -3.52 -2.39 1.78
N SER A 17 -2.97 -3.58 2.08
CA SER A 17 -1.77 -4.09 1.40
C SER A 17 -2.00 -4.27 -0.11
N VAL A 18 -3.17 -4.75 -0.53
CA VAL A 18 -3.52 -4.87 -1.96
C VAL A 18 -3.62 -3.49 -2.59
N CYS A 19 -4.26 -2.52 -1.94
CA CYS A 19 -4.33 -1.15 -2.44
C CYS A 19 -2.95 -0.55 -2.69
N VAL A 20 -2.06 -0.61 -1.69
CA VAL A 20 -0.72 0.00 -1.75
C VAL A 20 0.17 -0.69 -2.78
N ASN A 21 0.22 -2.02 -2.76
CA ASN A 21 1.22 -2.78 -3.52
C ASN A 21 0.78 -3.19 -4.92
N VAL A 22 -0.53 -3.29 -5.19
CA VAL A 22 -1.05 -3.69 -6.51
C VAL A 22 -1.51 -2.49 -7.32
N CYS A 23 -2.10 -1.48 -6.68
CA CYS A 23 -2.67 -0.33 -7.38
C CYS A 23 -1.80 0.92 -7.22
N LYS A 24 -1.67 1.46 -6.01
CA LYS A 24 -1.05 2.77 -5.77
C LYS A 24 0.42 2.81 -6.18
N GLY A 25 1.26 1.94 -5.62
CA GLY A 25 2.70 1.91 -5.91
C GLY A 25 3.00 1.78 -7.40
N PRO A 26 2.52 0.70 -8.07
CA PRO A 26 2.77 0.49 -9.50
C PRO A 26 2.22 1.60 -10.39
N THR A 27 1.06 2.18 -10.06
CA THR A 27 0.49 3.26 -10.86
C THR A 27 1.32 4.54 -10.73
N GLN A 28 1.70 4.92 -9.51
CA GLN A 28 2.56 6.09 -9.29
C GLN A 28 3.93 5.93 -9.99
N GLU A 29 4.51 4.72 -9.95
CA GLU A 29 5.75 4.40 -10.65
C GLU A 29 5.60 4.49 -12.17
N PHE A 30 4.55 3.89 -12.73
CA PHE A 30 4.24 3.94 -14.16
C PHE A 30 4.11 5.38 -14.65
N PHE A 31 3.34 6.21 -13.95
CA PHE A 31 3.13 7.59 -14.33
C PHE A 31 4.42 8.42 -14.22
N THR A 32 5.21 8.21 -13.17
CA THR A 32 6.46 8.95 -12.96
C THR A 32 7.53 8.55 -13.97
N ASN A 33 7.76 7.25 -14.17
CA ASN A 33 8.92 6.74 -14.90
C ASN A 33 8.65 6.46 -16.38
N ILE A 34 7.42 6.07 -16.74
CA ILE A 34 7.08 5.72 -18.13
C ILE A 34 6.34 6.86 -18.82
N VAL A 35 5.34 7.45 -18.16
CA VAL A 35 4.59 8.58 -18.73
C VAL A 35 5.37 9.89 -18.61
N GLY A 36 6.22 10.02 -17.59
CA GLY A 36 6.95 11.25 -17.30
C GLY A 36 6.10 12.34 -16.65
N LEU A 37 4.98 11.96 -16.03
CA LEU A 37 4.09 12.87 -15.30
C LEU A 37 3.91 12.34 -13.88
N PRO A 38 4.51 12.97 -12.86
CA PRO A 38 4.36 12.54 -11.48
C PRO A 38 2.88 12.44 -11.08
N LEU A 39 2.55 11.43 -10.29
CA LEU A 39 1.21 11.20 -9.78
C LEU A 39 1.31 10.79 -8.32
N THR A 40 0.56 11.47 -7.46
CA THR A 40 0.33 11.04 -6.07
C THR A 40 -1.08 10.51 -5.93
N MET A 41 -1.23 9.31 -5.38
CA MET A 41 -2.50 8.69 -5.06
C MET A 41 -2.73 8.69 -3.55
N ASP A 42 -3.93 9.07 -3.14
CA ASP A 42 -4.32 9.22 -1.74
C ASP A 42 -5.62 8.43 -1.50
N PRO A 43 -5.51 7.16 -1.08
CA PRO A 43 -6.65 6.32 -0.77
C PRO A 43 -7.28 6.69 0.56
N ASP A 44 -8.61 6.71 0.61
CA ASP A 44 -9.38 6.79 1.84
C ASP A 44 -9.96 5.39 2.14
N PHE A 45 -9.47 4.80 3.24
CA PHE A 45 -9.83 3.44 3.63
C PHE A 45 -11.16 3.35 4.38
N GLU A 46 -11.74 4.47 4.83
CA GLU A 46 -13.01 4.48 5.55
C GLU A 46 -14.19 4.49 4.57
N ASN A 47 -14.13 5.35 3.56
CA ASN A 47 -15.18 5.47 2.54
C ASN A 47 -14.87 4.72 1.24
N THR A 48 -13.72 4.04 1.15
CA THR A 48 -13.26 3.31 -0.03
C THR A 48 -13.07 4.18 -1.29
N SER A 49 -12.83 5.47 -1.13
CA SER A 49 -12.52 6.40 -2.23
C SER A 49 -11.00 6.52 -2.45
N CYS A 50 -10.59 7.13 -3.57
CA CYS A 50 -9.18 7.43 -3.81
C CYS A 50 -9.00 8.70 -4.63
N SER A 51 -8.17 9.62 -4.15
CA SER A 51 -7.82 10.85 -4.86
C SER A 51 -6.51 10.71 -5.64
N MET A 52 -6.49 11.21 -6.86
CA MET A 52 -5.33 11.23 -7.75
C MET A 52 -4.88 12.66 -8.03
N TYR A 53 -3.64 12.99 -7.71
CA TYR A 53 -3.05 14.31 -7.91
C TYR A 53 -1.95 14.24 -8.98
N PHE A 54 -2.30 14.57 -10.21
CA PHE A 54 -1.36 14.66 -11.33
C PHE A 54 -0.42 15.86 -11.16
N GLY A 55 0.84 15.70 -11.54
CA GLY A 55 1.91 16.67 -11.35
C GLY A 55 2.46 16.74 -9.92
N ALA A 56 1.90 15.96 -8.98
CA ALA A 56 2.41 15.87 -7.62
C ALA A 56 3.42 14.71 -7.53
N THR A 57 4.57 14.97 -6.90
CA THR A 57 5.57 13.95 -6.66
C THR A 57 5.07 12.96 -5.61
N PRO A 58 5.02 11.65 -5.90
CA PRO A 58 4.62 10.66 -4.92
C PRO A 58 5.61 10.64 -3.75
N PRO A 59 5.12 10.48 -2.51
CA PRO A 59 6.01 10.28 -1.36
C PRO A 59 6.75 8.95 -1.48
N GLU A 60 7.88 8.83 -0.79
CA GLU A 60 8.55 7.55 -0.67
C GLU A 60 7.70 6.56 0.13
N MET A 61 7.77 5.27 -0.22
CA MET A 61 6.93 4.22 0.34
C MET A 61 6.96 4.15 1.87
N GLN A 62 8.12 4.40 2.49
CA GLN A 62 8.29 4.39 3.95
C GLN A 62 7.66 5.63 4.62
N SER A 63 7.64 6.76 3.90
CA SER A 63 7.05 8.00 4.39
C SER A 63 5.53 8.04 4.21
N ASP A 64 5.01 7.28 3.25
CA ASP A 64 3.61 7.26 2.83
C ASP A 64 2.66 6.80 3.95
N ALA A 65 1.62 7.58 4.21
CA ALA A 65 0.61 7.25 5.21
C ALA A 65 -0.16 5.98 4.84
N ALA A 66 -0.41 5.74 3.54
CA ALA A 66 -1.13 4.56 3.09
C ALA A 66 -0.37 3.26 3.39
N SER A 67 0.97 3.29 3.39
CA SER A 67 1.82 2.14 3.72
C SER A 67 1.86 1.81 5.22
N LYS A 68 1.40 2.72 6.07
CA LYS A 68 1.41 2.57 7.53
C LYS A 68 0.07 2.06 8.08
N VAL A 69 -0.93 1.94 7.22
CA VAL A 69 -2.25 1.45 7.61
C VAL A 69 -2.19 -0.06 7.85
N GLY A 70 -2.68 -0.48 9.01
CA GLY A 70 -2.79 -1.89 9.37
C GLY A 70 -3.84 -2.66 8.54
N CYS A 71 -4.12 -3.90 8.93
CA CYS A 71 -5.18 -4.67 8.29
C CYS A 71 -6.55 -4.01 8.51
N LEU A 72 -7.30 -3.79 7.43
CA LEU A 72 -8.68 -3.32 7.49
C LEU A 72 -9.60 -4.40 8.08
N GLU A 73 -10.73 -4.01 8.66
CA GLU A 73 -11.74 -4.97 9.18
C GLU A 73 -12.31 -5.89 8.09
N THR A 74 -12.37 -5.40 6.86
CA THR A 74 -12.85 -6.16 5.70
C THR A 74 -11.77 -7.01 5.05
N CYS A 75 -10.53 -7.00 5.57
CA CYS A 75 -9.43 -7.74 4.99
C CYS A 75 -9.66 -9.25 5.14
N PRO A 76 -9.63 -10.02 4.04
CA PRO A 76 -9.88 -11.46 4.10
C PRO A 76 -8.82 -12.19 4.94
N ILE A 77 -7.56 -11.74 4.88
CA ILE A 77 -6.42 -12.37 5.59
C ILE A 77 -6.56 -12.24 7.11
N LYS A 78 -7.21 -11.18 7.61
CA LYS A 78 -7.42 -10.96 9.05
C LYS A 78 -8.21 -12.10 9.71
N LYS A 79 -9.05 -12.81 8.94
CA LYS A 79 -9.90 -13.90 9.47
C LYS A 79 -9.14 -15.19 9.74
N ASP A 80 -7.99 -15.36 9.09
CA ASP A 80 -7.22 -16.61 9.12
C ASP A 80 -6.04 -16.55 10.11
N VAL A 81 -5.69 -15.36 10.61
CA VAL A 81 -4.60 -15.13 11.57
C VAL A 81 -5.20 -14.71 12.92
N GLY A 82 -4.98 -15.51 13.97
CA GLY A 82 -5.41 -15.18 15.33
C GLY A 82 -4.79 -13.87 15.83
N GLN A 83 -5.55 -13.09 16.60
CA GLN A 83 -5.17 -11.73 17.04
C GLN A 83 -3.83 -11.63 17.78
N GLU A 84 -3.32 -12.71 18.38
CA GLU A 84 -2.04 -12.72 19.11
C GLU A 84 -0.81 -12.68 18.17
N GLU A 85 -0.97 -12.97 16.87
CA GLU A 85 0.14 -12.99 15.91
C GLU A 85 0.33 -11.63 15.20
N LEU A 86 -0.72 -10.79 15.14
CA LEU A 86 -0.74 -9.53 14.37
C LEU A 86 0.15 -8.43 14.98
N ASP A 87 0.35 -8.40 16.30
CA ASP A 87 1.23 -7.41 16.95
C ASP A 87 2.73 -7.69 16.68
N GLY A 88 3.07 -8.89 16.19
CA GLY A 88 4.43 -9.29 15.86
C GLY A 88 4.85 -9.07 14.40
N VAL A 89 3.93 -8.74 13.49
CA VAL A 89 4.20 -8.60 12.05
C VAL A 89 4.31 -7.14 11.59
N VAL A 90 4.05 -6.17 12.49
CA VAL A 90 4.25 -4.75 12.20
C VAL A 90 5.71 -4.38 12.44
N GLY A 91 6.58 -4.89 11.57
CA GLY A 91 8.00 -4.59 11.55
C GLY A 91 8.75 -5.58 10.68
N VAL A 92 9.55 -5.09 9.74
CA VAL A 92 10.71 -5.87 9.29
C VAL A 92 11.65 -5.87 10.49
N ASP A 93 11.60 -6.89 11.33
CA ASP A 93 12.61 -7.08 12.36
C ASP A 93 13.99 -7.04 11.70
N GLU A 94 15.01 -6.45 12.34
CA GLU A 94 16.38 -6.33 11.80
C GLU A 94 16.93 -7.70 11.31
N LYS A 95 16.42 -8.79 11.90
CA LYS A 95 16.69 -10.18 11.49
C LYS A 95 16.06 -10.55 10.14
N GLY A 96 14.86 -10.08 9.83
CA GLY A 96 14.19 -10.24 8.54
C GLY A 96 14.96 -9.57 7.40
N GLU A 97 15.50 -8.37 7.62
CA GLU A 97 16.35 -7.67 6.64
C GLU A 97 17.67 -8.41 6.40
N GLU A 98 18.33 -8.90 7.46
CA GLU A 98 19.58 -9.67 7.35
C GLU A 98 19.38 -11.01 6.62
N ARG A 99 18.23 -11.66 6.85
CA ARG A 99 17.88 -12.94 6.21
C ARG A 99 17.57 -12.76 4.72
N CYS A 100 16.93 -11.66 4.34
CA CYS A 100 16.70 -11.31 2.93
C CYS A 100 18.01 -10.95 2.21
N LYS A 101 18.90 -10.19 2.86
CA LYS A 101 20.25 -9.88 2.34
C LYS A 101 21.10 -11.12 2.11
N LYS A 102 21.07 -12.11 3.03
CA LYS A 102 21.78 -13.39 2.87
C LYS A 102 21.27 -14.23 1.69
N LEU A 103 19.98 -14.14 1.35
CA LEU A 103 19.40 -14.86 0.22
C LEU A 103 19.68 -14.17 -1.12
N LEU A 104 19.80 -12.83 -1.14
CA LEU A 104 20.11 -12.04 -2.33
C LEU A 104 21.63 -11.95 -2.63
N SER A 105 22.47 -12.48 -1.75
CA SER A 105 23.93 -12.52 -1.90
C SER A 105 24.51 -13.92 -2.12
N ALA A 106 23.64 -14.92 -2.37
CA ALA A 106 23.97 -16.27 -2.82
C ALA A 106 23.68 -16.41 -4.32
#